data_AF-A0A7C3MH35-F1
#
_entry.id   AF-A0A7C3MH35-F1
#
_cell.length_a   1.000
_cell.length_b   1.000
_cell.length_c   1.000
_cell.angle_alpha   90.00
_cell.angle_beta   90.00
_cell.angle_gamma   90.00
#
_symmetry.space_group_name_H-M   'P 1'
#
loop_
_entity.id
_entity.type
_entity.pdbx_description
1 polymer ?
#
loop_
_entity_poly.entity_id
_entity_poly.type
_entity_poly.pdbx_seq_one_letter_code
_entity_poly.pdbx_strand_id
1 'polypeptide(L)'
;MEQIEVSSFATLDALKKRAKIVEKIGSIESGLGLSVFCKIEDDLLELYYNDVDSSYIRRYKNEKEFREAIKKRREELGEEEEIIEEEELEEEEEEFEEEEEGEEEEFEEDFDEEEEY
;
A
#
# COMPACT_ATOMS: atom_id res chain seq x y z
N MET A 1 3.00 7.62 19.57
CA MET A 1 3.33 7.09 18.24
C MET A 1 4.61 6.28 18.27
N GLU A 2 4.58 5.11 17.64
CA GLU A 2 5.77 4.35 17.22
C GLU A 2 5.75 4.28 15.69
N GLN A 3 6.92 4.33 15.05
CA GLN A 3 7.04 4.31 13.59
C GLN A 3 8.10 3.28 13.17
N ILE A 4 7.78 2.52 12.14
CA ILE A 4 8.66 1.53 11.53
C ILE A 4 8.80 1.90 10.06
N GLU A 5 10.02 2.12 9.60
CA GLU A 5 10.30 2.31 8.17
C GLU A 5 10.23 0.96 7.46
N VAL A 6 9.62 0.97 6.29
CA VAL A 6 9.39 -0.21 5.47
C VAL A 6 9.86 0.11 4.06
N SER A 7 10.77 -0.71 3.54
CA SER A 7 11.31 -0.57 2.18
C SER A 7 10.54 -1.40 1.14
N SER A 8 9.54 -2.18 1.56
CA SER A 8 8.81 -3.12 0.72
C SER A 8 7.31 -2.85 0.75
N PHE A 9 6.74 -2.48 -0.40
CA PHE A 9 5.29 -2.28 -0.54
C PHE A 9 4.51 -3.56 -0.28
N ALA A 10 5.03 -4.72 -0.71
CA ALA A 10 4.41 -6.01 -0.41
C ALA A 10 4.17 -6.26 1.09
N THR A 11 5.02 -5.72 1.97
CA THR A 11 4.82 -5.80 3.43
C THR A 11 3.63 -4.95 3.88
N LEU A 12 3.48 -3.75 3.32
CA LEU A 12 2.34 -2.89 3.60
C LEU A 12 1.04 -3.47 3.03
N ASP A 13 1.09 -4.05 1.83
CA ASP A 13 -0.07 -4.69 1.21
C ASP A 13 -0.54 -5.93 1.99
N ALA A 14 0.40 -6.73 2.50
CA ALA A 14 0.05 -7.86 3.36
C ALA A 14 -0.69 -7.41 4.63
N LEU A 15 -0.32 -6.27 5.20
CA LEU A 15 -1.00 -5.67 6.35
C LEU A 15 -2.36 -5.09 5.95
N LYS A 16 -2.41 -4.35 4.84
CA LYS A 16 -3.64 -3.76 4.28
C LYS A 16 -4.70 -4.84 4.03
N LYS A 17 -4.33 -6.00 3.46
CA LYS A 17 -5.22 -7.15 3.22
C LYS A 17 -5.86 -7.73 4.49
N ARG A 18 -5.24 -7.52 5.67
CA ARG A 18 -5.73 -7.99 6.97
C ARG A 18 -6.39 -6.89 7.80
N ALA A 19 -6.21 -5.63 7.41
CA ALA A 19 -6.66 -4.49 8.17
C ALA A 19 -8.03 -4.00 7.71
N LYS A 20 -8.84 -3.50 8.65
CA LYS A 20 -10.03 -2.74 8.31
C LYS A 20 -9.60 -1.34 7.91
N ILE A 21 -9.74 -1.00 6.62
CA ILE A 21 -9.44 0.34 6.12
C ILE A 21 -10.48 1.30 6.68
N VAL A 22 -10.01 2.39 7.28
CA VAL A 22 -10.85 3.47 7.81
C VAL A 22 -10.87 4.63 6.82
N GLU A 23 -9.69 5.00 6.31
CA GLU A 23 -9.58 6.11 5.36
C GLU A 23 -8.31 5.96 4.51
N LYS A 24 -8.36 6.47 3.28
CA LYS A 24 -7.22 6.60 2.39
C LYS A 24 -7.09 8.08 2.03
N ILE A 25 -5.91 8.66 2.17
CA ILE A 25 -5.66 10.07 1.88
C ILE A 25 -4.43 10.18 0.98
N GLY A 26 -4.58 10.93 -0.12
CA GLY A 26 -3.53 11.10 -1.12
C GLY A 26 -3.52 10.01 -2.20
N SER A 27 -2.52 10.05 -3.06
CA SER A 27 -2.33 9.09 -4.15
C SER A 27 -0.84 8.89 -4.42
N ILE A 28 -0.46 7.66 -4.75
CA ILE A 28 0.93 7.36 -5.16
C ILE A 28 1.23 8.05 -6.51
N GLU A 29 0.27 8.06 -7.43
CA GLU A 29 0.40 8.64 -8.76
C GLU A 29 0.59 10.16 -8.75
N SER A 30 0.03 10.85 -7.74
CA SER A 30 0.20 12.30 -7.59
C SER A 30 1.57 12.68 -7.02
N GLY A 31 2.40 11.72 -6.62
CA GLY A 31 3.73 11.93 -6.06
C GLY A 31 3.75 12.51 -4.65
N LEU A 32 2.58 12.68 -4.02
CA LEU A 32 2.44 13.22 -2.65
C LEU A 32 2.45 12.12 -1.58
N GLY A 33 2.49 10.85 -2.00
CA GLY A 33 2.41 9.68 -1.15
C GLY A 33 0.98 9.36 -0.72
N LEU A 34 0.72 8.09 -0.45
CA LEU A 34 -0.59 7.58 -0.05
C LEU A 34 -0.55 7.18 1.43
N SER A 35 -1.36 7.82 2.27
CA SER A 35 -1.57 7.42 3.66
C SER A 35 -2.85 6.57 3.75
N VAL A 36 -2.71 5.30 4.13
CA VAL A 36 -3.84 4.40 4.41
C VAL A 36 -3.99 4.23 5.92
N PHE A 37 -5.05 4.82 6.47
CA PHE A 37 -5.42 4.69 7.87
C PHE A 37 -6.29 3.45 8.04
N CYS A 38 -5.84 2.52 8.88
CA CYS A 38 -6.53 1.25 9.08
C CYS A 38 -6.43 0.77 10.53
N LYS A 39 -7.27 -0.21 10.86
CA LYS A 39 -7.32 -0.85 12.17
C LYS A 39 -7.10 -2.36 12.03
N ILE A 40 -6.16 -2.91 12.80
CA ILE A 40 -5.94 -4.35 12.95
C ILE A 40 -6.26 -4.71 14.39
N GLU A 41 -7.33 -5.47 14.61
CA GLU A 41 -7.82 -5.80 15.96
C GLU A 41 -8.03 -4.54 16.82
N ASP A 42 -7.14 -4.26 17.78
CA ASP A 42 -7.16 -3.06 18.63
C ASP A 42 -6.11 -2.01 18.23
N ASP A 43 -5.18 -2.35 17.33
CA ASP A 43 -4.12 -1.46 16.88
C ASP A 43 -4.61 -0.52 15.78
N LEU A 44 -4.32 0.77 15.96
CA LEU A 44 -4.62 1.84 15.00
C LEU A 44 -3.35 2.20 14.24
N LEU A 45 -3.38 2.04 12.91
CA LEU A 45 -2.20 2.10 12.07
C LEU A 45 -2.39 3.06 10.89
N GLU A 46 -1.32 3.78 10.55
CA GLU A 46 -1.16 4.47 9.26
C GLU A 46 -0.11 3.69 8.45
N LEU A 47 -0.50 3.21 7.28
CA LEU A 47 0.38 2.63 6.27
C LEU A 47 0.67 3.73 5.24
N TYR A 48 1.85 4.31 5.29
CA TYR A 48 2.25 5.34 4.34
C TYR A 48 3.10 4.74 3.23
N TYR A 49 2.60 4.87 2.01
CA TYR A 49 3.25 4.45 0.76
C TYR A 49 3.86 5.67 0.09
N ASN A 50 5.13 5.56 -0.27
CA ASN A 50 5.85 6.57 -1.02
C ASN A 50 6.81 5.89 -1.98
N ASP A 51 6.78 6.31 -3.24
CA ASP A 51 7.62 5.81 -4.34
C ASP A 51 9.01 6.48 -4.37
N VAL A 52 9.13 7.68 -3.80
CA VAL A 52 10.35 8.51 -3.82
C VAL A 52 11.14 8.42 -2.51
N ASP A 53 10.44 8.44 -1.35
CA ASP A 53 11.04 8.31 -0.03
C ASP A 53 10.68 6.99 0.65
N SER A 54 11.28 6.71 1.80
CA SER A 54 10.94 5.55 2.63
C SER A 54 9.45 5.53 2.99
N SER A 55 8.82 4.38 2.74
CA SER A 55 7.50 4.08 3.26
C SER A 55 7.57 3.74 4.75
N TYR A 56 6.45 3.83 5.46
CA TYR A 56 6.43 3.53 6.89
C TYR A 56 5.09 3.03 7.39
N ILE A 57 5.14 2.31 8.51
CA ILE A 57 3.99 1.96 9.33
C ILE A 57 4.07 2.80 10.61
N ARG A 58 3.01 3.51 10.93
CA ARG A 58 2.90 4.27 12.17
C ARG A 58 1.76 3.76 13.02
N ARG A 59 2.04 3.49 14.29
CA ARG A 59 1.04 3.07 15.28
C ARG A 59 0.65 4.23 16.19
N TYR A 60 -0.65 4.40 16.36
CA TYR A 60 -1.26 5.38 17.27
C TYR A 60 -1.65 4.72 18.59
N LYS A 61 -1.48 5.47 19.69
CA LYS A 61 -1.77 4.92 21.02
C LYS A 61 -3.27 4.87 21.32
N ASN A 62 -4.03 5.82 20.76
CA ASN A 62 -5.45 6.00 21.04
C ASN A 62 -6.16 6.58 19.81
N GLU A 63 -7.47 6.42 19.76
CA GLU A 63 -8.33 6.91 18.69
C GLU A 63 -8.26 8.43 18.48
N LYS A 64 -8.04 9.20 19.56
CA LYS A 64 -7.86 10.65 19.46
C LYS A 64 -6.64 11.02 18.59
N GLU A 65 -5.49 10.39 18.87
CA GLU A 65 -4.26 10.66 18.09
C GLU A 65 -4.43 10.23 16.63
N PHE A 66 -5.16 9.14 16.38
CA PHE A 66 -5.46 8.62 15.05
C PHE A 66 -6.31 9.60 14.23
N ARG A 67 -7.42 10.09 14.80
CA ARG A 67 -8.29 11.08 14.16
C ARG A 67 -7.58 12.42 13.93
N GLU A 68 -6.75 12.86 14.87
CA GLU A 68 -5.94 14.08 14.70
C GLU A 68 -4.94 13.94 13.55
N ALA A 69 -4.35 12.75 13.36
CA ALA A 69 -3.43 12.50 12.26
C ALA A 69 -4.11 12.46 10.89
N ILE A 70 -5.26 11.81 10.80
CA ILE A 70 -6.15 11.84 9.62
C ILE A 70 -6.42 13.28 9.20
N LYS A 71 -6.93 14.10 10.14
CA LYS A 71 -7.29 15.50 9.88
C LYS A 71 -6.08 16.30 9.40
N LYS A 72 -4.93 16.16 10.09
CA LYS A 72 -3.69 16.84 9.70
C LYS A 72 -3.25 16.45 8.30
N ARG A 73 -3.37 15.18 7.92
CA ARG A 73 -2.93 14.70 6.61
C ARG A 73 -3.82 15.22 5.49
N ARG A 74 -5.12 15.31 5.75
CA ARG A 74 -6.08 15.94 4.84
C ARG A 74 -5.83 17.44 4.66
N GLU A 75 -5.56 18.15 5.75
CA GLU A 75 -5.14 19.56 5.71
C GLU A 75 -3.83 19.76 4.92
N GLU A 76 -2.86 18.85 5.06
CA GLU A 76 -1.58 18.90 4.32
C GLU A 76 -1.74 18.68 2.82
N LEU A 77 -2.67 17.82 2.40
CA LEU A 77 -3.00 17.58 0.99
C LEU A 77 -3.91 18.64 0.39
N GLY A 78 -4.42 19.57 1.21
CA GLY A 78 -5.32 20.63 0.76
C GLY A 78 -6.69 20.11 0.30
N GLU A 79 -7.03 18.88 0.68
CA GLU A 79 -8.38 18.35 0.50
C GLU A 79 -9.28 19.06 1.52
N GLU A 80 -10.06 20.04 1.04
CA GLU A 80 -11.06 20.74 1.86
C GLU A 80 -11.96 19.75 2.58
N GLU A 81 -12.43 20.09 3.78
CA GLU A 81 -13.17 19.18 4.64
C GLU A 81 -14.48 18.70 4.00
N GLU A 82 -14.45 17.64 3.17
CA GLU A 82 -15.65 16.88 2.88
C GLU A 82 -15.87 15.95 4.06
N ILE A 83 -16.80 16.34 4.94
CA ILE A 83 -17.18 15.58 6.13
C ILE A 83 -17.76 14.26 5.62
N ILE A 84 -16.94 13.20 5.57
CA ILE A 84 -17.41 11.85 5.26
C ILE A 84 -18.08 11.37 6.55
N GLU A 85 -19.39 11.60 6.65
CA GLU A 85 -20.24 11.02 7.69
C GLU A 85 -20.30 9.51 7.47
N GLU A 86 -19.38 8.75 8.09
CA GLU A 86 -19.49 7.32 8.45
C GLU A 86 -20.32 6.41 7.49
N GLU A 87 -20.30 6.68 6.18
CA GLU A 87 -20.87 5.83 5.16
C GLU A 87 -19.75 4.86 4.80
N GLU A 88 -20.02 3.59 5.08
CA GLU A 88 -19.20 2.44 4.72
C GLU A 88 -18.59 2.67 3.33
N LEU A 89 -17.29 2.98 3.28
CA LEU A 89 -16.50 2.95 2.05
C LEU A 89 -16.73 1.56 1.45
N GLU A 90 -17.54 1.48 0.41
CA GLU A 90 -17.68 0.28 -0.41
C GLU A 90 -16.27 -0.12 -0.82
N GLU A 91 -15.91 -1.37 -0.54
CA GLU A 91 -14.64 -1.99 -0.91
C GLU A 91 -14.50 -1.93 -2.44
N GLU A 92 -13.99 -0.83 -2.97
CA GLU A 92 -13.46 -0.80 -4.32
C GLU A 92 -12.16 -1.60 -4.27
N GLU A 93 -12.28 -2.90 -4.50
CA GLU A 93 -11.19 -3.82 -4.82
C GLU A 93 -10.49 -3.27 -6.07
N GLU A 94 -9.55 -2.35 -5.89
CA GLU A 94 -8.50 -2.09 -6.87
C GLU A 94 -7.64 -3.36 -6.97
N GLU A 95 -8.03 -4.22 -7.90
CA GLU A 95 -7.29 -5.39 -8.35
C GLU A 95 -5.95 -4.89 -8.93
N PHE A 96 -4.92 -4.85 -8.09
CA PHE A 96 -3.56 -4.55 -8.47
C PHE A 96 -3.06 -5.75 -9.28
N GLU A 97 -3.09 -5.65 -10.62
CA GLU A 97 -2.49 -6.64 -11.51
C GLU A 97 -0.98 -6.72 -11.21
N GLU A 98 -0.56 -7.82 -10.56
CA GLU A 98 0.85 -8.23 -10.52
C GLU A 98 1.27 -8.52 -11.96
N GLU A 99 2.06 -7.63 -12.58
CA GLU A 99 2.86 -8.01 -13.75
C GLU A 99 3.87 -9.08 -13.31
N GLU A 100 3.54 -10.34 -13.59
CA GLU A 100 4.41 -11.49 -13.42
C GLU A 100 5.54 -11.40 -14.47
N GLU A 101 6.67 -10.80 -14.10
CA GLU A 101 7.93 -10.95 -14.83
C GLU A 101 8.57 -12.32 -14.51
N GLY A 102 8.58 -13.20 -15.50
CA GLY A 102 9.30 -14.49 -15.54
C GLY A 102 8.55 -15.43 -16.48
N GLU A 103 9.10 -16.09 -17.50
CA GLU A 103 10.39 -16.71 -17.79
C GLU A 103 10.23 -17.14 -19.29
N GLU A 104 11.20 -17.29 -20.20
CA GLU A 104 12.41 -18.12 -20.20
C GLU A 104 13.10 -17.87 -21.56
N GLU A 105 14.40 -17.57 -21.60
CA GLU A 105 15.17 -17.57 -22.86
C GLU A 105 15.37 -19.01 -23.33
N GLU A 106 14.71 -19.37 -24.45
CA GLU A 106 14.88 -20.67 -25.11
C GLU A 106 16.28 -20.74 -25.74
N PHE A 107 17.19 -21.45 -25.08
CA PHE A 107 18.54 -21.73 -25.57
C PHE A 107 18.49 -22.96 -26.50
N GLU A 108 18.50 -22.75 -27.82
CA GLU A 108 18.66 -23.82 -28.81
C GLU A 108 20.10 -24.37 -28.79
N GLU A 109 20.33 -25.54 -28.18
CA GLU A 109 21.52 -26.35 -28.42
C GLU A 109 21.30 -27.25 -29.66
N ASP A 110 21.93 -26.89 -30.77
CA ASP A 110 22.12 -27.76 -31.95
C ASP A 110 22.97 -28.99 -31.55
N PHE A 111 22.32 -30.12 -31.31
CA PHE A 111 22.98 -31.43 -31.20
C PHE A 111 22.61 -32.28 -32.42
N ASP A 112 23.41 -32.15 -33.48
CA ASP A 112 23.34 -32.94 -34.71
C ASP A 112 24.03 -34.30 -34.46
N GLU A 113 23.24 -35.34 -34.21
CA GLU A 113 23.71 -36.71 -34.01
C GLU A 113 23.49 -37.53 -35.30
N GLU A 114 24.61 -38.08 -35.80
CA GLU A 114 24.80 -38.81 -37.07
C GLU A 114 23.70 -39.83 -37.41
N GLU A 115 23.17 -39.76 -38.64
CA GLU A 115 22.42 -40.87 -39.26
C GLU A 115 23.30 -41.66 -40.24
N GLU A 116 23.47 -42.92 -39.85
CA GLU A 116 24.24 -44.04 -40.41
C GLU A 116 23.86 -44.39 -41.87
N TYR A 117 24.86 -44.62 -42.74
CA TYR A 117 24.71 -45.27 -44.06
C TYR A 117 25.83 -46.27 -44.35
#